data_AF-A0A3B9LAL3-F1
#
_entry.id   AF-A0A3B9LAL3-F1
#
_cell.length_a   1.000
_cell.length_b   1.000
_cell.length_c   1.000
_cell.angle_alpha   90.00
_cell.angle_beta   90.00
_cell.angle_gamma   90.00
#
_symmetry.space_group_name_H-M   'P 1'
#
loop_
_entity.id
_entity.type
_entity.pdbx_description
1 polymer ?
#
loop_
_entity_poly.entity_id
_entity_poly.type
_entity_poly.pdbx_seq_one_letter_code
_entity_poly.pdbx_strand_id
1 'polypeptide(L)'
;INKIGVIFKLHPLVIEDILNTEQRPKIDEFDDYLFLETRLFYYHKESMSVSSEQISMVLGHDFLLTFQERSTGAFEPVRERLRASKAQIRTLDVDYLSYALLDSVVDRYFNVLNDVGEASEELEEVLLTKPSNSELHSIHQLKHVSIELRRAVWPLREVINSLSHNEKGFFKPTTMPYLRDVYDHTVSFIESLESIRDSLCG
;
A
#
# COMPACT_ATOMS: atom_id res chain seq x y z
N ILE A 1 -19.11 -12.27 0.29
CA ILE A 1 -18.92 -11.20 -0.70
C ILE A 1 -20.07 -11.06 -1.70
N ASN A 2 -20.61 -12.14 -2.27
CA ASN A 2 -21.67 -12.11 -3.30
C ASN A 2 -22.90 -11.25 -2.96
N LYS A 3 -23.39 -11.28 -1.71
CA LYS A 3 -24.50 -10.43 -1.28
C LYS A 3 -24.19 -8.92 -1.38
N ILE A 4 -22.98 -8.52 -0.99
CA ILE A 4 -22.50 -7.13 -1.11
C ILE A 4 -22.39 -6.76 -2.58
N GLY A 5 -21.84 -7.66 -3.40
CA GLY A 5 -21.76 -7.48 -4.85
C GLY A 5 -23.11 -7.19 -5.50
N VAL A 6 -24.17 -7.92 -5.14
CA VAL A 6 -25.52 -7.67 -5.66
C VAL A 6 -26.08 -6.32 -5.17
N ILE A 7 -25.93 -6.00 -3.88
CA ILE A 7 -26.47 -4.76 -3.28
C ILE A 7 -25.84 -3.52 -3.92
N PHE A 8 -24.52 -3.54 -4.10
CA PHE A 8 -23.74 -2.42 -4.65
C PHE A 8 -23.53 -2.53 -6.17
N LYS A 9 -24.16 -3.52 -6.82
CA LYS A 9 -24.06 -3.78 -8.27
C LYS A 9 -22.62 -3.87 -8.78
N LEU A 10 -21.74 -4.52 -8.01
CA LEU A 10 -20.35 -4.73 -8.40
C LEU A 10 -20.27 -5.69 -9.60
N HIS A 11 -19.42 -5.35 -10.55
CA HIS A 11 -19.16 -6.20 -11.71
C HIS A 11 -18.63 -7.58 -11.27
N PRO A 12 -19.01 -8.70 -11.92
CA PRO A 12 -18.55 -10.03 -11.53
C PRO A 12 -17.02 -10.18 -11.47
N LEU A 13 -16.28 -9.53 -12.39
CA LEU A 13 -14.82 -9.51 -12.37
C LEU A 13 -14.25 -8.85 -11.11
N VAL A 14 -14.90 -7.81 -10.59
CA VAL A 14 -14.49 -7.18 -9.31
C VAL A 14 -14.67 -8.16 -8.15
N ILE A 15 -15.75 -8.94 -8.14
CA ILE A 15 -15.97 -9.94 -7.10
C ILE A 15 -14.91 -11.05 -7.18
N GLU A 16 -14.55 -11.48 -8.40
CA GLU A 16 -13.49 -12.45 -8.65
C GLU A 16 -12.13 -11.93 -8.17
N ASP A 17 -11.78 -10.69 -8.50
CA ASP A 17 -10.52 -10.06 -8.10
C ASP A 17 -10.41 -9.94 -6.58
N ILE A 18 -11.48 -9.53 -5.89
CA ILE A 18 -11.47 -9.47 -4.40
C ILE A 18 -11.24 -10.85 -3.77
N LEU A 19 -11.64 -11.93 -4.44
CA LEU A 19 -11.41 -13.30 -3.97
C LEU A 19 -10.03 -13.86 -4.36
N ASN A 20 -9.36 -13.25 -5.33
CA ASN A 20 -8.05 -13.66 -5.82
C ASN A 20 -6.94 -12.78 -5.22
N THR A 21 -6.23 -13.30 -4.21
CA THR A 21 -5.33 -12.52 -3.35
C THR A 21 -3.91 -12.30 -3.90
N GLU A 22 -3.65 -12.72 -5.13
CA GLU A 22 -2.33 -12.61 -5.80
C GLU A 22 -2.25 -11.39 -6.74
N GLN A 23 -3.23 -10.50 -6.71
CA GLN A 23 -3.25 -9.34 -7.60
C GLN A 23 -2.22 -8.29 -7.17
N ARG A 24 -1.67 -7.61 -8.19
CA ARG A 24 -0.85 -6.41 -8.01
C ARG A 24 -1.76 -5.20 -7.81
N PRO A 25 -1.26 -4.14 -7.17
CA PRO A 25 -2.04 -2.92 -7.05
C PRO A 25 -2.51 -2.43 -8.42
N LYS A 26 -3.80 -2.09 -8.51
CA LYS A 26 -4.44 -1.66 -9.74
C LYS A 26 -5.63 -0.76 -9.45
N ILE A 27 -6.12 -0.09 -10.49
CA ILE A 27 -7.35 0.66 -10.48
C ILE A 27 -8.14 0.33 -11.73
N ASP A 28 -9.42 0.01 -11.53
CA ASP A 28 -10.39 -0.21 -12.60
C ASP A 28 -11.52 0.81 -12.43
N GLU A 29 -11.79 1.57 -13.49
CA GLU A 29 -12.82 2.60 -13.50
C GLU A 29 -14.14 2.04 -14.05
N PHE A 30 -15.20 2.15 -13.27
CA PHE A 30 -16.57 1.87 -13.70
C PHE A 30 -17.38 3.17 -13.67
N ASP A 31 -18.58 3.15 -14.24
CA ASP A 31 -19.41 4.36 -14.30
C ASP A 31 -19.91 4.80 -12.92
N ASP A 32 -20.19 3.86 -12.01
CA ASP A 32 -20.79 4.16 -10.69
C ASP A 32 -19.77 4.10 -9.53
N TYR A 33 -18.57 3.55 -9.76
CA TYR A 33 -17.55 3.40 -8.72
C TYR A 33 -16.14 3.23 -9.30
N LEU A 34 -15.13 3.47 -8.47
CA LEU A 34 -13.74 3.06 -8.70
C LEU A 34 -13.46 1.79 -7.90
N PHE A 35 -12.82 0.81 -8.54
CA PHE A 35 -12.28 -0.35 -7.87
C PHE A 35 -10.76 -0.22 -7.76
N LEU A 36 -10.24 -0.34 -6.55
CA LEU A 36 -8.82 -0.23 -6.27
C LEU A 36 -8.35 -1.47 -5.54
N GLU A 37 -7.19 -1.97 -5.94
CA GLU A 37 -6.49 -3.00 -5.20
C GLU A 37 -5.11 -2.49 -4.79
N THR A 38 -4.71 -2.83 -3.57
CA THR A 38 -3.38 -2.53 -3.05
C THR A 38 -2.95 -3.63 -2.09
N ARG A 39 -1.74 -3.53 -1.54
CA ARG A 39 -1.19 -4.49 -0.59
C ARG A 39 -0.77 -3.81 0.70
N LEU A 40 -0.76 -4.57 1.78
CA LEU A 40 -0.06 -4.22 3.02
C LEU A 40 1.12 -5.18 3.15
N PHE A 41 2.28 -4.66 3.55
CA PHE A 41 3.45 -5.49 3.85
C PHE A 41 3.72 -5.54 5.35
N TYR A 42 4.26 -6.67 5.78
CA TYR A 42 4.74 -6.90 7.13
C TYR A 42 6.13 -7.53 7.02
N TYR A 43 7.12 -6.87 7.63
CA TYR A 43 8.48 -7.38 7.70
C TYR A 43 8.66 -8.30 8.90
N HIS A 44 9.33 -9.43 8.68
CA HIS A 44 9.66 -10.41 9.70
C HIS A 44 11.16 -10.38 9.93
N LYS A 45 11.62 -9.68 10.98
CA LYS A 45 13.04 -9.45 11.26
C LYS A 45 13.82 -10.77 11.40
N GLU A 46 13.26 -11.77 12.08
CA GLU A 46 13.92 -13.06 12.32
C GLU A 46 14.22 -13.86 11.04
N SER A 47 13.35 -13.77 10.04
CA SER A 47 13.49 -14.50 8.78
C SER A 47 13.90 -13.62 7.60
N MET A 48 14.14 -12.33 7.84
CA MET A 48 14.46 -11.30 6.83
C MET A 48 13.54 -11.37 5.60
N SER A 49 12.24 -11.55 5.85
CA SER A 49 11.25 -11.78 4.80
C SER A 49 10.07 -10.85 4.96
N VAL A 50 9.35 -10.60 3.87
CA VAL A 50 8.08 -9.88 3.91
C VAL A 50 6.91 -10.82 3.63
N SER A 51 5.82 -10.62 4.37
CA SER A 51 4.52 -11.13 4.00
C SER A 51 3.65 -9.97 3.52
N SER A 52 2.65 -10.27 2.69
CA SER A 52 1.71 -9.26 2.24
C SER A 52 0.27 -9.72 2.33
N GLU A 53 -0.64 -8.74 2.38
CA GLU A 53 -2.08 -8.93 2.41
C GLU A 53 -2.73 -8.00 1.40
N GLN A 54 -3.66 -8.52 0.61
CA GLN A 54 -4.46 -7.74 -0.32
C GLN A 54 -5.49 -6.90 0.42
N ILE A 55 -5.62 -5.65 -0.02
CA ILE A 55 -6.70 -4.75 0.36
C ILE A 55 -7.39 -4.32 -0.92
N SER A 56 -8.68 -4.64 -1.02
CA SER A 56 -9.51 -4.20 -2.12
C SER A 56 -10.49 -3.13 -1.62
N MET A 57 -10.67 -2.07 -2.39
CA MET A 57 -11.52 -0.94 -2.06
C MET A 57 -12.47 -0.64 -3.22
N VAL A 58 -13.72 -0.32 -2.90
CA VAL A 58 -14.70 0.17 -3.87
C VAL A 58 -15.17 1.54 -3.42
N LEU A 59 -14.79 2.58 -4.16
CA LEU A 59 -15.19 3.96 -3.92
C LEU A 59 -16.35 4.32 -4.85
N GLY A 60 -17.55 4.43 -4.29
CA GLY A 60 -18.68 5.09 -4.96
C GLY A 60 -18.78 6.56 -4.57
N HIS A 61 -19.81 7.25 -5.05
CA HIS A 61 -20.01 8.67 -4.72
C HIS A 61 -20.25 8.94 -3.22
N ASP A 62 -20.96 8.04 -2.53
CA ASP A 62 -21.39 8.22 -1.14
C ASP A 62 -21.00 7.06 -0.23
N PHE A 63 -20.20 6.11 -0.73
CA PHE A 63 -19.78 4.95 0.04
C PHE A 63 -18.35 4.54 -0.29
N LEU A 64 -17.70 3.92 0.68
CA LEU A 64 -16.42 3.25 0.52
C LEU A 64 -16.52 1.86 1.14
N LEU A 65 -16.35 0.83 0.32
CA LEU A 65 -16.23 -0.55 0.79
C LEU A 65 -14.76 -0.91 0.88
N THR A 66 -14.36 -1.60 1.95
CA THR A 66 -13.03 -2.18 2.07
C THR A 66 -13.12 -3.65 2.41
N PHE A 67 -12.29 -4.44 1.75
CA PHE A 67 -12.17 -5.87 1.94
C PHE A 67 -10.73 -6.19 2.35
N GLN A 68 -10.61 -6.95 3.43
CA GLN A 68 -9.32 -7.39 3.98
C GLN A 68 -9.37 -8.92 4.09
N GLU A 69 -8.23 -9.58 3.88
CA GLU A 69 -8.12 -11.02 4.09
C GLU A 69 -8.21 -11.36 5.59
N ARG A 70 -7.64 -10.50 6.44
CA ARG A 70 -7.61 -10.66 7.89
C ARG A 70 -7.63 -9.31 8.61
N SER A 71 -8.07 -9.31 9.87
CA SER A 71 -8.05 -8.10 10.69
C SER A 71 -6.65 -7.86 11.26
N THR A 72 -5.88 -6.96 10.64
CA THR A 72 -4.52 -6.62 11.07
C THR A 72 -4.40 -5.32 11.85
N GLY A 73 -5.51 -4.63 12.11
CA GLY A 73 -5.49 -3.30 12.72
C GLY A 73 -4.86 -2.23 11.82
N ALA A 74 -4.67 -2.54 10.52
CA ALA A 74 -3.94 -1.68 9.60
C ALA A 74 -4.47 -0.23 9.57
N PHE A 75 -5.80 -0.11 9.63
CA PHE A 75 -6.53 1.14 9.55
C PHE A 75 -7.01 1.66 10.92
N GLU A 76 -6.49 1.13 12.03
CA GLU A 76 -6.88 1.62 13.35
C GLU A 76 -6.61 3.12 13.55
N PRO A 77 -5.48 3.70 13.10
CA PRO A 77 -5.27 5.14 13.19
C PRO A 77 -6.37 5.95 12.49
N VAL A 78 -6.86 5.48 11.34
CA VAL A 78 -7.97 6.13 10.60
C VAL A 78 -9.28 6.00 11.39
N ARG A 79 -9.54 4.83 12.00
CA ARG A 79 -10.72 4.62 12.85
C ARG A 79 -10.68 5.49 14.11
N GLU A 80 -9.52 5.65 14.75
CA GLU A 80 -9.33 6.53 15.90
C GLU A 80 -9.62 7.98 15.53
N ARG A 81 -9.10 8.47 14.39
CA ARG A 81 -9.42 9.80 13.86
C ARG A 81 -10.93 9.97 13.64
N LEU A 82 -11.62 8.97 13.09
CA LEU A 82 -13.09 9.02 12.91
C LEU A 82 -13.87 9.05 14.23
N ARG A 83 -13.40 8.33 15.26
CA ARG A 83 -14.02 8.31 16.60
C ARG A 83 -13.80 9.63 17.34
N ALA A 84 -12.72 10.36 17.06
CA ALA A 84 -12.44 11.64 17.67
C ALA A 84 -13.43 12.73 17.19
N SER A 85 -14.21 13.30 18.12
CA SER A 85 -15.35 14.18 17.82
C SER A 85 -15.02 15.49 17.08
N LYS A 86 -13.75 15.91 17.05
CA LYS A 86 -13.29 17.18 16.42
C LYS A 86 -12.38 16.96 15.21
N ALA A 87 -12.22 15.72 14.75
CA ALA A 87 -11.32 15.45 13.63
C ALA A 87 -11.94 15.92 12.31
N GLN A 88 -11.13 16.60 11.49
CA GLN A 88 -11.51 17.12 10.18
C GLN A 88 -12.03 16.03 9.23
N ILE A 89 -11.57 14.78 9.40
CA ILE A 89 -12.04 13.62 8.61
C ILE A 89 -13.56 13.42 8.70
N ARG A 90 -14.22 13.87 9.78
CA ARG A 90 -15.68 13.77 9.94
C ARG A 90 -16.47 14.81 9.16
N THR A 91 -15.79 15.89 8.74
CA THR A 91 -16.40 16.98 7.96
C THR A 91 -16.14 16.83 6.46
N LEU A 92 -15.42 15.78 6.07
CA LEU A 92 -15.04 15.47 4.70
C LEU A 92 -15.78 14.20 4.24
N ASP A 93 -15.83 14.00 2.92
CA ASP A 93 -16.60 12.92 2.32
C ASP A 93 -15.77 11.64 2.09
N VAL A 94 -16.39 10.65 1.46
CA VAL A 94 -15.82 9.32 1.23
C VAL A 94 -14.55 9.33 0.37
N ASP A 95 -14.36 10.35 -0.47
CA ASP A 95 -13.15 10.55 -1.26
C ASP A 95 -11.93 10.83 -0.36
N TYR A 96 -12.10 11.71 0.64
CA TYR A 96 -11.05 11.95 1.63
C TYR A 96 -10.82 10.73 2.51
N LEU A 97 -11.86 9.97 2.85
CA LEU A 97 -11.70 8.71 3.58
C LEU A 97 -10.89 7.70 2.77
N SER A 98 -11.15 7.58 1.46
CA SER A 98 -10.38 6.73 0.56
C SER A 98 -8.91 7.15 0.50
N TYR A 99 -8.65 8.46 0.39
CA TYR A 99 -7.29 9.01 0.52
C TYR A 99 -6.65 8.60 1.85
N ALA A 100 -7.33 8.81 2.98
CA ALA A 100 -6.76 8.53 4.31
C ALA A 100 -6.42 7.05 4.50
N LEU A 101 -7.16 6.14 3.87
CA LEU A 101 -6.81 4.71 3.88
C LEU A 101 -5.59 4.41 2.99
N LEU A 102 -5.51 5.00 1.79
CA LEU A 102 -4.35 4.88 0.90
C LEU A 102 -3.07 5.43 1.54
N ASP A 103 -3.16 6.59 2.17
CA ASP A 103 -2.08 7.23 2.93
C ASP A 103 -1.58 6.30 4.04
N SER A 104 -2.50 5.71 4.81
CA SER A 104 -2.16 4.72 5.84
C SER A 104 -1.52 3.43 5.28
N VAL A 105 -1.78 3.06 4.02
CA VAL A 105 -1.08 1.96 3.35
C VAL A 105 0.35 2.35 3.03
N VAL A 106 0.56 3.54 2.45
CA VAL A 106 1.90 4.05 2.09
C VAL A 106 2.76 4.29 3.33
N ASP A 107 2.21 4.85 4.40
CA ASP A 107 2.91 4.99 5.70
C ASP A 107 3.44 3.66 6.22
N ARG A 108 2.67 2.58 6.05
CA ARG A 108 3.08 1.24 6.46
C ARG A 108 4.21 0.70 5.60
N TYR A 109 4.28 1.08 4.33
CA TYR A 109 5.42 0.74 3.50
C TYR A 109 6.68 1.38 4.06
N PHE A 110 6.64 2.67 4.45
CA PHE A 110 7.80 3.33 5.06
C PHE A 110 8.28 2.65 6.33
N ASN A 111 7.38 2.15 7.19
CA ASN A 111 7.78 1.36 8.35
C ASN A 111 8.57 0.10 7.94
N VAL A 112 8.09 -0.62 6.93
CA VAL A 112 8.79 -1.81 6.39
C VAL A 112 10.12 -1.43 5.74
N LEU A 113 10.19 -0.32 5.02
CA LEU A 113 11.41 0.17 4.39
C LEU A 113 12.47 0.54 5.42
N ASN A 114 12.08 1.18 6.52
CA ASN A 114 12.98 1.50 7.63
C ASN A 114 13.56 0.21 8.23
N ASP A 115 12.72 -0.79 8.52
CA ASP A 115 13.19 -2.07 9.06
C ASP A 115 14.14 -2.81 8.08
N VAL A 116 13.89 -2.70 6.77
CA VAL A 116 14.75 -3.26 5.72
C VAL A 116 16.06 -2.48 5.61
N GLY A 117 16.03 -1.16 5.77
CA GLY A 117 17.20 -0.29 5.81
C GLY A 117 18.11 -0.63 7.00
N GLU A 118 17.55 -0.70 8.21
CA GLU A 118 18.27 -1.13 9.42
C GLU A 118 18.94 -2.50 9.21
N ALA A 119 18.21 -3.49 8.68
CA ALA A 119 18.74 -4.82 8.42
C ALA A 119 19.85 -4.82 7.34
N SER A 120 19.79 -3.90 6.38
CA SER A 120 20.83 -3.72 5.36
C SER A 120 22.11 -3.14 5.95
N GLU A 121 22.00 -2.11 6.79
CA GLU A 121 23.13 -1.47 7.47
C GLU A 121 23.84 -2.46 8.41
N GLU A 122 23.08 -3.20 9.23
CA GLU A 122 23.62 -4.24 10.11
C GLU A 122 24.39 -5.31 9.33
N LEU A 123 23.86 -5.74 8.18
CA LEU A 123 24.49 -6.74 7.33
C LEU A 123 25.79 -6.22 6.70
N GLU A 124 25.84 -4.95 6.29
CA GLU A 124 27.03 -4.30 5.76
C GLU A 124 28.17 -4.29 6.78
N GLU A 125 27.89 -3.93 8.03
CA GLU A 125 28.88 -3.95 9.12
C GLU A 125 29.47 -5.35 9.36
N VAL A 126 28.65 -6.40 9.31
CA VAL A 126 29.10 -7.79 9.51
C VAL A 126 29.98 -8.24 8.34
N LEU A 127 29.62 -7.89 7.10
CA LEU A 127 30.38 -8.24 5.91
C LEU A 127 31.79 -7.63 5.90
N LEU A 128 31.95 -6.41 6.45
CA LEU A 128 33.25 -5.75 6.58
C LEU A 128 34.18 -6.45 7.59
N THR A 129 33.63 -7.18 8.56
CA THR A 129 34.43 -7.81 9.62
C THR A 129 34.79 -9.27 9.32
N LYS A 130 33.79 -10.13 9.02
CA LYS A 130 33.99 -11.55 8.65
C LYS A 130 32.83 -12.08 7.79
N PRO A 131 32.97 -12.11 6.45
CA PRO A 131 31.94 -12.69 5.59
C PRO A 131 31.86 -14.21 5.77
N SER A 132 30.66 -14.75 5.94
CA SER A 132 30.38 -16.19 5.96
C SER A 132 29.17 -16.52 5.07
N ASN A 133 28.83 -17.82 4.97
CA ASN A 133 27.73 -18.27 4.12
C ASN A 133 26.34 -17.83 4.66
N SER A 134 26.20 -17.53 5.95
CA SER A 134 24.95 -16.98 6.50
C SER A 134 24.65 -15.59 5.96
N GLU A 135 25.68 -14.74 5.86
CA GLU A 135 25.50 -13.36 5.41
C GLU A 135 25.13 -13.31 3.92
N LEU A 136 25.69 -14.21 3.09
CA LEU A 136 25.25 -14.36 1.70
C LEU A 136 23.77 -14.71 1.59
N HIS A 137 23.26 -15.57 2.48
CA HIS A 137 21.83 -15.89 2.53
C HIS A 137 20.99 -14.66 2.89
N SER A 138 21.43 -13.88 3.88
CA SER A 138 20.79 -12.63 4.28
C SER A 138 20.75 -11.60 3.15
N ILE A 139 21.82 -11.45 2.36
CA ILE A 139 21.82 -10.59 1.15
C ILE A 139 20.73 -11.05 0.18
N HIS A 140 20.65 -12.36 -0.08
CA HIS A 140 19.62 -12.90 -0.98
C HIS A 140 18.20 -12.65 -0.46
N GLN A 141 17.98 -12.77 0.85
CA GLN A 141 16.69 -12.50 1.50
C GLN A 141 16.29 -11.02 1.36
N LEU A 142 17.17 -10.09 1.71
CA LEU A 142 16.90 -8.65 1.55
C LEU A 142 16.68 -8.26 0.09
N LYS A 143 17.45 -8.82 -0.84
CA LYS A 143 17.23 -8.60 -2.28
C LYS A 143 15.85 -9.08 -2.73
N HIS A 144 15.41 -10.24 -2.23
CA HIS A 144 14.07 -10.74 -2.50
C HIS A 144 12.99 -9.80 -1.94
N VAL A 145 13.14 -9.34 -0.69
CA VAL A 145 12.25 -8.35 -0.07
C VAL A 145 12.17 -7.07 -0.92
N SER A 146 13.30 -6.52 -1.37
CA SER A 146 13.30 -5.32 -2.20
C SER A 146 12.59 -5.51 -3.55
N ILE A 147 12.69 -6.70 -4.14
CA ILE A 147 11.95 -7.03 -5.37
C ILE A 147 10.44 -7.07 -5.11
N GLU A 148 10.00 -7.67 -4.01
CA GLU A 148 8.59 -7.77 -3.63
C GLU A 148 7.97 -6.39 -3.34
N LEU A 149 8.66 -5.54 -2.57
CA LEU A 149 8.23 -4.17 -2.32
C LEU A 149 8.13 -3.37 -3.62
N ARG A 150 9.16 -3.43 -4.48
CA ARG A 150 9.15 -2.75 -5.78
C ARG A 150 7.98 -3.19 -6.67
N ARG A 151 7.67 -4.49 -6.69
CA ARG A 151 6.55 -5.05 -7.48
C ARG A 151 5.18 -4.51 -7.04
N ALA A 152 5.04 -4.02 -5.82
CA ALA A 152 3.82 -3.43 -5.31
C ALA A 152 3.80 -1.90 -5.36
N VAL A 153 4.89 -1.23 -5.00
CA VAL A 153 4.91 0.25 -4.96
C VAL A 153 4.87 0.86 -6.36
N TRP A 154 5.51 0.23 -7.35
CA TRP A 154 5.51 0.77 -8.71
C TRP A 154 4.10 0.83 -9.33
N PRO A 155 3.29 -0.26 -9.30
CA PRO A 155 1.91 -0.17 -9.74
C PRO A 155 1.06 0.78 -8.86
N LEU A 156 1.30 0.82 -7.54
CA LEU A 156 0.59 1.74 -6.65
C LEU A 156 0.81 3.20 -7.03
N ARG A 157 2.03 3.58 -7.44
CA ARG A 157 2.33 4.92 -7.96
C ARG A 157 1.45 5.25 -9.17
N GLU A 158 1.32 4.32 -10.11
CA GLU A 158 0.48 4.52 -11.30
C GLU A 158 -1.01 4.60 -10.92
N VAL A 159 -1.46 3.82 -9.94
CA VAL A 159 -2.82 3.93 -9.37
C VAL A 159 -3.07 5.33 -8.80
N ILE A 160 -2.17 5.84 -7.95
CA ILE A 160 -2.33 7.18 -7.35
C ILE A 160 -2.24 8.27 -8.43
N ASN A 161 -1.40 8.08 -9.45
CA ASN A 161 -1.31 9.00 -10.58
C ASN A 161 -2.63 9.05 -11.35
N SER A 162 -3.24 7.90 -11.65
CA SER A 162 -4.57 7.81 -12.28
C SER A 162 -5.64 8.51 -11.44
N LEU A 163 -5.67 8.27 -10.12
CA LEU A 163 -6.55 8.99 -9.19
C LEU A 163 -6.35 10.51 -9.22
N SER A 164 -5.11 10.96 -9.40
CA SER A 164 -4.75 12.37 -9.47
C SER A 164 -5.19 13.04 -10.79
N HIS A 165 -5.50 12.28 -11.83
CA HIS A 165 -6.13 12.79 -13.05
C HIS A 165 -7.66 12.91 -12.88
N ASN A 166 -8.27 12.02 -12.08
CA ASN A 166 -9.67 12.09 -11.65
C ASN A 166 -10.67 12.23 -12.81
N GLU A 167 -10.52 11.44 -13.88
CA GLU A 167 -11.31 11.57 -15.12
C GLU A 167 -12.83 11.44 -14.87
N LYS A 168 -13.23 10.55 -13.96
CA LYS A 168 -14.63 10.30 -13.57
C LYS A 168 -15.14 11.20 -12.43
N GLY A 169 -14.30 12.04 -11.83
CA GLY A 169 -14.72 13.01 -10.83
C GLY A 169 -15.08 12.45 -9.45
N PHE A 170 -14.55 11.28 -9.06
CA PHE A 170 -14.78 10.69 -7.73
C PHE A 170 -14.08 11.45 -6.60
N PHE A 171 -12.99 12.16 -6.90
CA PHE A 171 -12.26 12.98 -5.93
C PHE A 171 -12.59 14.45 -6.05
N LYS A 172 -12.82 15.11 -4.92
CA LYS A 172 -13.08 16.56 -4.92
C LYS A 172 -11.78 17.34 -5.12
N PRO A 173 -11.83 18.56 -5.70
CA PRO A 173 -10.65 19.42 -5.84
C PRO A 173 -9.90 19.68 -4.52
N THR A 174 -10.60 19.65 -3.39
CA THR A 174 -10.03 19.78 -2.04
C THR A 174 -9.22 18.57 -1.61
N THR A 175 -9.48 17.39 -2.17
CA THR A 175 -8.81 16.13 -1.85
C THR A 175 -7.59 15.90 -2.75
N MET A 176 -7.55 16.53 -3.93
CA MET A 176 -6.45 16.38 -4.90
C MET A 176 -5.04 16.70 -4.36
N PRO A 177 -4.82 17.76 -3.54
CA PRO A 177 -3.49 18.03 -2.99
C PRO A 177 -2.97 16.88 -2.12
N TYR A 178 -3.87 16.21 -1.41
CA TYR A 178 -3.53 15.08 -0.55
C TYR A 178 -3.15 13.85 -1.37
N LEU A 179 -3.84 13.56 -2.47
CA LEU A 179 -3.44 12.48 -3.39
C LEU A 179 -2.05 12.71 -4.00
N ARG A 180 -1.72 13.97 -4.32
CA ARG A 180 -0.40 14.35 -4.83
C ARG A 180 0.70 14.12 -3.78
N ASP A 181 0.43 14.40 -2.52
CA ASP A 181 1.34 14.11 -1.42
C ASP A 181 1.63 12.59 -1.32
N VAL A 182 0.59 11.75 -1.41
CA VAL A 182 0.78 10.28 -1.46
C VAL A 182 1.59 9.85 -2.68
N TYR A 183 1.37 10.49 -3.84
CA TYR A 183 2.16 10.22 -5.03
C TYR A 183 3.65 10.53 -4.79
N ASP A 184 3.96 11.71 -4.26
CA ASP A 184 5.33 12.13 -3.95
C ASP A 184 5.97 11.18 -2.91
N HIS A 185 5.20 10.72 -1.92
CA HIS A 185 5.64 9.68 -0.98
C HIS A 185 5.98 8.36 -1.67
N THR A 186 5.20 7.91 -2.67
CA THR A 186 5.55 6.70 -3.43
C THR A 186 6.82 6.85 -4.26
N VAL A 187 7.09 8.05 -4.79
CA VAL A 187 8.34 8.33 -5.50
C VAL A 187 9.54 8.27 -4.54
N SER A 188 9.46 8.98 -3.42
CA SER A 188 10.48 8.98 -2.37
C SER A 188 10.77 7.56 -1.84
N PHE A 189 9.72 6.75 -1.67
CA PHE A 189 9.85 5.35 -1.29
C PHE A 189 10.68 4.56 -2.30
N ILE A 190 10.38 4.70 -3.59
CA ILE A 190 11.08 3.98 -4.66
C ILE A 190 12.56 4.36 -4.69
N GLU A 191 12.88 5.65 -4.61
CA GLU A 191 14.26 6.14 -4.57
C GLU A 191 15.04 5.56 -3.38
N SER A 192 14.41 5.56 -2.20
CA SER A 192 15.02 5.02 -0.98
C SER A 192 15.23 3.50 -1.06
N LEU A 193 14.27 2.77 -1.64
CA LEU A 193 14.38 1.33 -1.88
C LEU A 193 15.51 1.00 -2.88
N GLU A 194 15.69 1.83 -3.91
CA GLU A 194 16.79 1.67 -4.86
C GLU A 194 18.14 1.93 -4.21
N SER A 195 18.25 2.96 -3.36
CA SER A 195 19.45 3.24 -2.57
C SER A 195 19.87 2.03 -1.70
N ILE A 196 18.92 1.45 -0.95
CA ILE A 196 19.19 0.25 -0.13
C ILE A 196 19.65 -0.91 -1.02
N ARG A 197 18.98 -1.14 -2.14
CA ARG A 197 19.33 -2.24 -3.06
C ARG A 197 20.72 -2.06 -3.66
N ASP A 198 21.09 -0.84 -4.01
CA ASP A 198 22.37 -0.53 -4.61
C ASP A 198 23.50 -0.68 -3.57
N SER A 199 23.26 -0.32 -2.31
CA SER A 199 24.19 -0.62 -1.20
C SER A 199 24.43 -2.13 -1.05
N LEU A 200 23.36 -2.95 -1.10
CA LEU A 200 23.47 -4.42 -1.02
C LEU A 200 24.22 -5.07 -2.20
N CYS A 201 24.38 -4.37 -3.32
CA CYS A 201 25.03 -4.88 -4.53
C CYS A 201 26.47 -4.35 -4.72
N GLY A 202 26.87 -3.33 -3.97
CA GLY A 202 28.22 -2.74 -3.98
C GLY A 202 29.22 -3.57 -3.19
#